data_AF-A0A820JZT6-F1
#
_entry.id   AF-A0A820JZT6-F1
#
_cell.length_a   1.000
_cell.length_b   1.000
_cell.length_c   1.000
_cell.angle_alpha   90.00
_cell.angle_beta   90.00
_cell.angle_gamma   90.00
#
_symmetry.space_group_name_H-M   'P 1'
#
loop_
_entity.id
_entity.type
_entity.pdbx_description
1 polymer ?
#
loop_
_entity_poly.entity_id
_entity_poly.type
_entity_poly.pdbx_seq_one_letter_code
_entity_poly.pdbx_strand_id
1 'polypeptide(L)'
;ILVAYSRVYLYYHTIAQVVVGGVLGTILGCIWYYFVNYQFIKYVPFIIDRPLAKYLLIRDYSPIPHIIHFQYESEYSEAKRCRERYANYMKDQTPSDIP
;
A
#
# COMPACT_ATOMS: atom_id res chain seq x y z
N ILE A 1 17.74 -9.02 -26.25
CA ILE A 1 17.74 -9.44 -27.68
C ILE A 1 19.11 -9.27 -28.32
N LEU A 2 19.74 -8.09 -28.27
CA LEU A 2 21.09 -7.86 -28.83
C LEU A 2 22.17 -8.83 -28.30
N VAL A 3 22.16 -9.08 -26.98
CA VAL A 3 23.09 -10.02 -26.31
C VAL A 3 22.87 -11.48 -26.74
N ALA A 4 21.62 -11.87 -27.00
CA ALA A 4 21.29 -13.22 -27.45
C ALA A 4 21.72 -13.44 -28.91
N TYR A 5 21.59 -12.40 -29.74
CA TYR A 5 22.02 -12.42 -31.13
C TYR A 5 23.54 -12.60 -31.26
N SER A 6 24.33 -11.94 -30.39
CA SER A 6 25.79 -12.10 -30.38
C SER A 6 26.23 -13.52 -29.99
N ARG A 7 25.47 -14.21 -29.13
CA ARG A 7 25.75 -15.59 -28.68
C ARG A 7 25.46 -16.66 -29.74
N VAL A 8 24.45 -16.45 -30.58
CA VAL A 8 24.11 -17.34 -31.70
C VAL A 8 25.07 -17.14 -32.87
N TYR A 9 25.48 -15.90 -33.13
CA TYR A 9 26.33 -15.55 -34.27
C TYR A 9 27.76 -16.13 -34.19
N LEU A 10 28.28 -16.36 -32.97
CA LEU A 10 29.59 -17.00 -32.76
C LEU A 10 29.57 -18.54 -32.81
N TYR A 11 28.46 -19.16 -33.23
CA TYR A 11 28.30 -20.63 -33.36
C TYR A 11 28.46 -21.45 -32.06
N TYR A 12 28.50 -20.80 -30.90
CA TYR A 12 28.74 -21.44 -29.59
C TYR A 12 27.47 -21.97 -28.92
N HIS A 13 26.27 -21.56 -29.35
CA HIS A 13 24.99 -21.98 -28.76
C HIS A 13 23.91 -22.20 -29.82
N THR A 14 23.14 -23.28 -29.70
CA THR A 14 21.95 -23.53 -30.52
C THR A 14 20.83 -22.55 -30.18
N ILE A 15 20.12 -22.07 -31.19
CA ILE A 15 18.97 -21.17 -31.07
C ILE A 15 17.93 -21.73 -30.06
N ALA A 16 17.81 -23.05 -30.01
CA ALA A 16 16.98 -23.78 -29.04
C ALA A 16 17.29 -23.40 -27.58
N GLN A 17 18.57 -23.27 -27.19
CA GLN A 17 18.95 -22.95 -25.81
C GLN A 17 18.56 -21.52 -25.43
N VAL A 18 18.70 -20.57 -26.36
CA VAL A 18 18.31 -19.17 -26.13
C VAL A 18 16.80 -19.03 -25.98
N VAL A 19 16.03 -19.76 -26.80
CA VAL A 19 14.57 -19.80 -26.71
C VAL A 19 14.13 -20.43 -25.38
N VAL A 20 14.73 -21.55 -24.98
CA VAL A 20 14.43 -22.20 -23.70
C VAL A 20 14.76 -21.30 -22.52
N GLY A 21 15.91 -20.60 -22.54
CA GLY A 21 16.28 -19.63 -21.51
C GLY A 21 15.34 -18.43 -21.45
N GLY A 22 14.87 -17.94 -22.60
CA GLY A 22 13.86 -16.88 -22.67
C GLY A 22 12.53 -17.32 -22.09
N VAL A 23 12.03 -18.50 -22.47
CA VAL A 23 10.78 -19.07 -21.94
C VAL A 23 10.88 -19.31 -20.44
N LEU A 24 11.96 -19.90 -19.95
CA LEU A 24 12.19 -20.09 -18.51
C LEU A 24 12.25 -18.75 -17.76
N GLY A 25 12.94 -17.76 -18.32
CA GLY A 25 13.02 -16.42 -17.75
C GLY A 25 11.64 -15.73 -17.67
N THR A 26 10.81 -15.86 -18.71
CA THR A 26 9.44 -15.35 -18.68
C THR A 26 8.58 -16.07 -17.65
N ILE A 27 8.64 -17.40 -17.58
CA ILE A 27 7.89 -18.18 -16.59
C ILE A 27 8.31 -17.78 -15.17
N LEU A 28 9.61 -17.72 -14.90
CA LEU A 28 10.13 -17.33 -13.59
C LEU A 28 9.76 -15.88 -13.25
N GLY A 29 9.80 -14.98 -14.22
CA GLY A 29 9.36 -13.60 -14.07
C GLY A 29 7.87 -13.47 -13.74
N CYS A 30 7.00 -14.25 -14.41
CA CYS A 30 5.57 -14.31 -14.09
C CYS A 30 5.32 -14.88 -12.69
N ILE A 31 6.04 -15.94 -12.29
CA ILE A 31 5.95 -16.51 -10.94
C ILE A 31 6.38 -15.49 -9.89
N TRP A 32 7.51 -14.82 -10.12
CA TRP A 32 7.99 -13.76 -9.23
C TRP A 32 6.98 -12.62 -9.12
N TYR A 33 6.46 -12.14 -10.25
CA TYR A 33 5.45 -11.07 -10.28
C TYR A 33 4.18 -11.46 -9.51
N TYR A 34 3.70 -12.69 -9.71
CA TYR A 34 2.56 -13.22 -8.97
C TYR A 34 2.85 -13.28 -7.47
N PHE A 35 4.02 -13.78 -7.08
CA PHE A 35 4.40 -13.87 -5.67
C PHE A 35 4.50 -12.48 -5.02
N VAL A 36 5.13 -11.51 -5.69
CA VAL A 36 5.22 -10.15 -5.17
C VAL A 36 3.84 -9.51 -5.05
N ASN A 37 3.06 -9.46 -6.12
CA ASN A 37 1.79 -8.72 -6.08
C ASN A 37 0.74 -9.43 -5.22
N TYR A 38 0.66 -10.75 -5.26
CA TYR A 38 -0.41 -11.47 -4.56
C TYR A 38 -0.07 -11.79 -3.11
N GLN A 39 1.22 -12.00 -2.80
CA GLN A 39 1.65 -12.42 -1.48
C GLN A 39 2.22 -11.26 -0.67
N PHE A 40 3.04 -10.36 -1.24
CA PHE A 40 3.56 -9.22 -0.47
C PHE A 40 2.48 -8.21 -0.10
N ILE A 41 1.52 -7.92 -1.00
CA ILE A 41 0.41 -6.99 -0.68
C ILE A 41 -0.41 -7.50 0.52
N LYS A 42 -0.59 -8.83 0.67
CA LYS A 42 -1.25 -9.42 1.84
C LYS A 42 -0.46 -9.27 3.14
N TYR A 43 0.87 -9.15 3.06
CA TYR A 43 1.72 -8.97 4.24
C TYR A 43 1.89 -7.51 4.67
N VAL A 44 1.61 -6.54 3.79
CA VAL A 44 1.61 -5.10 4.13
C VAL A 44 0.82 -4.78 5.40
N PRO A 45 -0.45 -5.21 5.58
CA PRO A 45 -1.21 -4.92 6.80
C PRO A 45 -0.57 -5.52 8.06
N PHE A 46 0.08 -6.68 7.96
CA PHE A 46 0.77 -7.32 9.08
C PHE A 46 2.04 -6.56 9.50
N ILE A 47 2.71 -5.90 8.55
CA ILE A 47 3.87 -5.05 8.84
C ILE A 47 3.43 -3.74 9.51
N ILE A 48 2.30 -3.17 9.10
CA ILE A 48 1.79 -1.89 9.61
C ILE A 48 1.28 -1.98 11.05
N ASP A 49 0.79 -3.14 11.50
CA ASP A 49 0.32 -3.29 12.88
C ASP A 49 1.46 -3.27 13.93
N ARG A 50 2.72 -3.40 13.48
CA ARG A 50 3.90 -3.39 14.36
C ARG A 50 4.08 -2.02 15.05
N PRO A 51 4.59 -2.00 16.30
CA PRO A 51 4.82 -0.74 17.02
C PRO A 51 5.83 0.18 16.31
N LEU A 52 6.78 -0.39 15.56
CA LEU A 52 7.71 0.38 14.73
C LEU A 52 7.00 1.14 13.60
N ALA A 53 6.03 0.51 12.95
CA ALA A 53 5.26 1.13 11.88
C ALA A 53 4.34 2.23 12.43
N LYS A 54 3.77 2.02 13.63
CA LYS A 54 3.02 3.05 14.37
C LYS A 54 3.93 4.22 14.76
N TYR A 55 5.16 3.97 15.20
CA TYR A 55 6.15 5.00 15.52
C TYR A 55 6.56 5.82 14.29
N LEU A 56 6.76 5.17 13.14
CA LEU A 56 7.07 5.82 11.87
C LEU A 56 5.85 6.42 11.15
N LEU A 57 4.65 6.31 11.74
CA LEU A 57 3.40 6.81 11.17
C LEU A 57 3.07 6.26 9.76
N ILE A 58 3.50 5.03 9.46
CA ILE A 58 3.26 4.40 8.15
C ILE A 58 1.75 4.12 8.01
N ARG A 59 1.14 4.63 6.92
CA ARG A 59 -0.26 4.39 6.55
C ARG A 59 -0.35 3.77 5.16
N ASP A 60 -1.15 2.71 5.05
CA ASP A 60 -1.50 2.10 3.77
C ASP A 60 -2.80 2.71 3.23
N TYR A 61 -2.74 3.22 2.00
CA TYR A 61 -3.88 3.79 1.28
C TYR A 61 -4.30 2.94 0.07
N SER A 62 -3.64 1.80 -0.17
CA SER A 62 -3.97 0.88 -1.27
C SER A 62 -5.44 0.47 -1.37
N PRO A 63 -6.19 0.25 -0.27
CA PRO A 63 -7.58 -0.20 -0.37
C PRO A 63 -8.59 0.95 -0.60
N ILE A 64 -8.18 2.22 -0.52
CA ILE A 64 -9.11 3.36 -0.55
C ILE A 64 -9.20 3.92 -1.97
N PRO A 65 -10.37 3.87 -2.64
CA PRO A 65 -10.51 4.31 -4.02
C PRO A 65 -10.41 5.84 -4.18
N HIS A 66 -10.93 6.61 -3.21
CA HIS A 66 -10.91 8.09 -3.23
C HIS A 66 -10.39 8.66 -1.91
N ILE A 67 -9.07 8.82 -1.84
CA ILE A 67 -8.38 9.24 -0.62
C ILE A 67 -8.81 10.62 -0.10
N ILE A 68 -9.02 11.59 -0.99
CA ILE A 68 -9.33 12.98 -0.61
C ILE A 68 -10.71 13.08 0.04
N HIS A 69 -11.70 12.37 -0.53
CA HIS A 69 -13.05 12.34 0.02
C HIS A 69 -13.06 11.66 1.40
N PHE A 70 -12.34 10.54 1.52
CA PHE A 70 -12.22 9.83 2.79
C PHE A 70 -11.59 10.70 3.90
N GLN A 71 -10.52 11.44 3.57
CA GLN A 71 -9.89 12.36 4.52
C GLN A 71 -10.84 13.48 4.92
N TYR A 72 -11.51 14.10 3.95
CA TYR A 72 -12.47 15.17 4.20
C TYR A 72 -13.61 14.72 5.12
N GLU A 73 -14.22 13.56 4.87
CA GLU A 73 -15.29 13.02 5.72
C GLU A 73 -14.81 12.70 7.14
N SER A 74 -13.61 12.12 7.27
CA SER A 74 -12.99 11.85 8.57
C SER A 74 -12.79 13.13 9.37
N GLU A 75 -12.16 14.15 8.76
CA GLU A 75 -11.89 15.43 9.40
C GLU A 75 -13.17 16.19 9.77
N TYR A 76 -14.16 16.19 8.85
CA TYR A 76 -15.45 16.81 9.09
C TYR A 76 -16.20 16.16 10.26
N SER A 77 -16.20 14.83 10.32
CA SER A 77 -16.87 14.08 11.39
C SER A 77 -16.26 14.34 12.77
N GLU A 78 -14.92 14.40 12.85
CA GLU A 78 -14.20 14.68 14.10
C GLU A 78 -14.42 16.14 14.53
N ALA A 79 -14.37 17.10 13.60
CA ALA A 79 -14.68 18.49 13.89
C ALA A 79 -16.11 18.66 14.42
N LYS A 80 -17.08 17.93 13.86
CA LYS A 80 -18.46 17.91 14.35
C LYS A 80 -18.55 17.37 15.78
N ARG A 81 -17.90 16.24 16.07
CA ARG A 81 -17.85 15.64 17.43
C ARG A 81 -17.23 16.60 18.45
N CYS A 82 -16.15 17.29 18.09
CA CYS A 82 -15.53 18.30 18.95
C CYS A 82 -16.49 19.46 19.26
N ARG A 83 -17.24 19.95 18.26
CA ARG A 83 -18.25 20.99 18.46
C ARG A 83 -19.37 20.55 19.40
N GLU A 84 -19.88 19.34 19.24
CA GLU A 84 -20.94 18.78 20.10
C GLU A 84 -20.46 18.60 21.54
N ARG A 85 -19.25 18.07 21.74
CA ARG A 85 -18.62 17.98 23.07
C ARG A 85 -18.52 19.34 23.73
N TYR A 86 -18.01 20.34 22.99
CA TYR A 86 -17.90 21.70 23.50
C TYR A 86 -19.26 22.29 23.89
N ALA A 87 -20.28 22.14 23.04
CA ALA A 87 -21.64 22.60 23.34
C ALA A 87 -22.23 21.94 24.61
N ASN A 88 -21.97 20.63 24.81
CA ASN A 88 -22.38 19.93 26.02
C ASN A 88 -21.64 20.44 27.27
N TYR A 89 -20.31 20.66 27.19
CA TYR A 89 -19.55 21.26 28.28
C TYR A 89 -20.09 22.65 28.68
N MET A 90 -20.43 23.50 27.71
CA MET A 90 -20.99 24.83 27.99
C MET A 90 -22.38 24.74 28.64
N LYS A 91 -23.20 23.77 28.24
CA LYS A 91 -24.52 23.53 28.81
C LYS A 91 -24.42 23.04 30.26
N ASP A 92 -23.48 22.15 30.55
CA ASP A 92 -23.24 21.65 31.91
C ASP A 92 -22.72 22.76 32.85
N GLN A 93 -22.06 23.80 32.31
CA GLN A 93 -21.62 24.99 33.06
C GLN A 93 -22.72 26.03 33.38
N THR A 94 -23.96 25.86 32.92
CA THR A 94 -25.09 26.77 33.22
C THR A 94 -26.26 25.96 33.78
N PRO A 95 -26.45 25.82 35.13
CA PRO A 95 -26.88 26.91 36.02
C PRO A 95 -26.54 26.71 37.55
N SER A 96 -25.26 26.70 37.96
CA SER A 96 -24.91 26.69 39.41
C SER A 96 -23.82 27.67 39.85
N ASP A 97 -23.19 28.39 38.91
CA ASP A 97 -22.02 29.25 39.19
C ASP A 97 -22.33 30.76 39.15
N ILE A 98 -23.60 31.15 39.22
CA ILE A 98 -23.97 32.55 39.47
C ILE A 98 -24.20 32.70 40.98
N PRO A 99 -23.27 33.30 41.75
CA PRO A 99 -23.53 33.66 43.14
C PRO A 99 -24.65 34.70 43.26
#